data_AF-A0A520BC38-F1
#
_entry.id   AF-A0A520BC38-F1
#
_cell.length_a   1.000
_cell.length_b   1.000
_cell.length_c   1.000
_cell.angle_alpha   90.00
_cell.angle_beta   90.00
_cell.angle_gamma   90.00
#
_symmetry.space_group_name_H-M   'P 1'
#
loop_
_entity.id
_entity.type
_entity.pdbx_description
1 polymer ?
#
loop_
_entity_poly.entity_id
_entity_poly.type
_entity_poly.pdbx_seq_one_letter_code
_entity_poly.pdbx_strand_id
1 'polypeptide(L)' 'LGLGLHISKKIVEQHGGKLLIKSEENKGTTFTILLPLV' A
#
# COMPACT_ATOMS: atom_id res chain seq x y z
N LEU A 1 0.09 -12.76 -13.09
CA LEU A 1 0.82 -11.47 -12.98
C LEU A 1 0.20 -10.64 -11.86
N GLY A 2 0.98 -10.29 -10.84
CA GLY A 2 0.52 -9.50 -9.69
C GLY A 2 0.51 -8.00 -9.99
N LEU A 3 -0.50 -7.53 -10.72
CA LEU A 3 -0.56 -6.13 -11.16
C LEU A 3 -1.26 -5.21 -10.14
N GLY A 4 -2.21 -5.74 -9.36
CA GLY A 4 -3.05 -4.95 -8.46
C GLY A 4 -2.24 -4.11 -7.46
N LEU A 5 -1.31 -4.74 -6.73
CA LEU A 5 -0.50 -4.05 -5.73
C LEU A 5 0.43 -3.00 -6.35
N HIS A 6 0.96 -3.27 -7.55
CA HIS A 6 1.80 -2.31 -8.27
C HIS A 6 0.99 -1.07 -8.69
N ILE A 7 -0.21 -1.28 -9.23
CA ILE A 7 -1.13 -0.20 -9.60
C ILE A 7 -1.53 0.60 -8.36
N SER A 8 -1.93 -0.06 -7.28
CA SER A 8 -2.29 0.60 -6.01
C SER A 8 -1.14 1.42 -5.45
N LYS A 9 0.09 0.88 -5.45
CA LYS A 9 1.28 1.63 -5.01
C LYS A 9 1.49 2.88 -5.84
N LYS A 10 1.41 2.77 -7.17
CA LYS A 10 1.56 3.92 -8.08
C LYS A 10 0.50 4.99 -7.85
N ILE A 11 -0.76 4.60 -7.65
CA ILE A 11 -1.85 5.51 -7.31
C ILE A 11 -1.53 6.24 -6.00
N VAL A 12 -1.17 5.51 -4.94
CA VAL A 12 -0.86 6.11 -3.64
C VAL A 12 0.32 7.10 -3.74
N GLU A 13 1.38 6.75 -4.46
CA GLU A 13 2.55 7.62 -4.68
C GLU A 13 2.19 8.89 -5.48
N GLN A 14 1.34 8.76 -6.51
CA GLN A 14 0.86 9.90 -7.30
C GLN A 14 0.04 10.90 -6.48
N HIS A 15 -0.61 10.45 -5.39
CA HIS A 15 -1.32 11.31 -4.45
C HIS A 15 -0.43 11.83 -3.31
N GLY A 16 0.91 11.68 -3.43
CA GLY A 16 1.86 12.07 -2.37
C GLY A 16 1.77 11.19 -1.12
N GLY A 17 1.08 10.06 -1.21
CA GLY A 17 0.87 9.13 -0.12
C GLY A 17 1.98 8.08 0.01
N LYS A 18 1.78 7.17 0.96
CA LYS A 18 2.67 6.02 1.21
C LYS A 18 1.88 4.75 1.44
N LEU A 19 2.40 3.62 0.96
CA LEU A 19 1.88 2.28 1.21
C LEU A 19 2.84 1.53 2.12
N LEU A 20 2.40 1.18 3.33
CA LEU A 20 3.15 0.36 4.28
C LEU A 20 2.62 -1.07 4.25
N ILE A 21 3.54 -2.03 4.38
CA ILE A 21 3.20 -3.46 4.36
C ILE A 21 3.76 -4.06 5.64
N LYS A 22 2.89 -4.66 6.45
CA LYS A 22 3.27 -5.45 7.61
C LYS A 22 2.71 -6.84 7.44
N SER A 23 3.58 -7.85 7.37
CA SER A 23 3.18 -9.25 7.28
C SER A 23 3.66 -9.99 8.52
N GLU A 24 2.83 -10.90 9.01
CA GLU A 24 3.19 -11.82 10.07
C GLU A 24 2.80 -13.23 9.64
N GLU A 25 3.79 -14.12 9.66
CA GLU A 25 3.63 -15.51 9.23
C GLU A 25 2.53 -16.18 10.06
N ASN A 26 1.68 -16.96 9.40
CA ASN A 26 0.51 -17.62 10.01
C ASN A 26 -0.54 -16.68 10.66
N LYS A 27 -0.43 -15.35 10.49
CA LYS A 27 -1.45 -14.38 10.94
C LYS A 27 -2.03 -13.51 9.83
N GLY A 28 -1.25 -13.26 8.77
CA GLY A 28 -1.69 -12.56 7.57
C GLY A 28 -0.88 -11.30 7.28
N THR A 29 -1.42 -10.45 6.41
CA THR A 29 -0.75 -9.25 5.93
C THR A 29 -1.67 -8.04 6.02
N THR A 30 -1.16 -6.95 6.60
CA THR A 30 -1.83 -5.67 6.68
C THR A 30 -1.16 -4.68 5.74
N PHE A 31 -1.96 -4.05 4.88
CA PHE A 31 -1.56 -2.95 4.02
C PHE A 31 -2.13 -1.65 4.59
N THR A 32 -1.29 -0.66 4.85
CA THR A 32 -1.71 0.63 5.38
C THR A 32 -1.42 1.73 4.37
N ILE A 33 -2.44 2.49 4.01
CA ILE A 33 -2.34 3.61 3.08
C ILE A 33 -2.33 4.90 3.91
N LEU A 34 -1.32 5.73 3.70
CA LEU A 34 -1.21 7.07 4.28
C LEU A 34 -1.38 8.09 3.15
N LEU A 35 -2.31 9.02 3.29
CA LEU A 35 -2.53 10.10 2.34
C LEU A 35 -2.32 11.46 3.03
N PRO A 36 -1.77 12.46 2.33
CA PRO A 36 -1.73 13.83 2.82
C PRO A 36 -3.16 14.37 3.04
N LEU A 37 -3.32 15.24 4.04
CA LEU A 37 -4.60 15.88 4.41
C LEU A 37 -4.84 17.23 3.68
N VAL A 38 -3.94 17.57 2.75
CA VAL A 38 -3.84 18.90 2.13
C VAL A 38 -4.43 18.96 0.74
#